data_AF-A0AAQ3P9K8-F1
#
_entry.id   AF-A0AAQ3P9K8-F1
#
_cell.length_a   1.000
_cell.length_b   1.000
_cell.length_c   1.000
_cell.angle_alpha   90.00
_cell.angle_beta   90.00
_cell.angle_gamma   90.00
#
_symmetry.space_group_name_H-M   'P 1'
#
loop_
_entity.id
_entity.type
_entity.pdbx_description
1 polymer ?
#
loop_
_entity_poly.entity_id
_entity_poly.type
_entity_poly.pdbx_seq_one_letter_code
_entity_poly.pdbx_strand_id
1 'polypeptide(L)'
;MSWQTYVDEHLMCDIDGTGHHLTAAAIIGHDGSVWAQSTSFPQIKSQEVSDIMKDFDEPGHLAPTGLHLAGTKYMVIQGEPGAVIRGKKGSGGITIKKTGQALVFGLYEEPVTPGQCNMVVERLGDYLVDQGL
;
A
#
# COMPACT_ATOMS: atom_id res chain seq x y z
N MET A 1 6.92 -15.38 -13.04
CA MET A 1 5.74 -15.25 -12.15
C MET A 1 4.93 -14.04 -12.61
N SER A 2 3.60 -14.08 -12.50
CA SER A 2 2.78 -12.90 -12.81
C SER A 2 2.74 -11.95 -11.62
N TRP A 3 2.42 -10.67 -11.84
CA TRP A 3 2.20 -9.72 -10.75
C TRP A 3 1.06 -10.15 -9.82
N GLN A 4 0.06 -10.86 -10.35
CA GLN A 4 -1.06 -11.37 -9.56
C GLN A 4 -0.61 -12.40 -8.52
N THR A 5 0.41 -13.22 -8.81
CA THR A 5 0.99 -14.15 -7.83
C THR A 5 1.51 -13.41 -6.60
N TYR A 6 2.14 -12.24 -6.76
CA TYR A 6 2.59 -11.45 -5.60
C TYR A 6 1.44 -10.95 -4.74
N VAL A 7 0.33 -10.55 -5.36
CA VAL A 7 -0.87 -10.14 -4.61
C VAL A 7 -1.48 -11.34 -3.87
N ASP A 8 -1.72 -12.43 -4.58
CA ASP A 8 -2.46 -13.58 -4.05
C ASP A 8 -1.66 -14.35 -2.99
N GLU A 9 -0.36 -14.57 -3.23
CA GLU A 9 0.48 -15.44 -2.38
C GLU A 9 1.30 -14.69 -1.33
N HIS A 10 1.53 -13.38 -1.49
CA HIS A 10 2.37 -12.60 -0.57
C HIS A 10 1.66 -11.46 0.14
N LEU A 11 0.67 -10.80 -0.47
CA LEU A 11 -0.06 -9.70 0.17
C LEU A 11 -1.36 -10.16 0.83
N MET A 12 -2.10 -11.05 0.16
CA MET A 12 -3.38 -11.58 0.61
C MET A 12 -3.23 -12.93 1.35
N CYS A 13 -2.01 -13.29 1.74
CA CYS A 13 -1.75 -14.51 2.49
C CYS A 13 -2.21 -14.39 3.95
N ASP A 14 -2.29 -15.54 4.63
CA ASP A 14 -2.48 -15.59 6.07
C ASP A 14 -1.26 -14.96 6.78
N ILE A 15 -1.52 -13.97 7.62
CA ILE A 15 -0.50 -13.23 8.36
C ILE A 15 -0.14 -14.05 9.60
N ASP A 16 1.07 -14.61 9.61
CA ASP A 16 1.66 -15.38 10.71
C ASP A 16 0.80 -16.57 11.20
N GLY A 17 -0.02 -17.16 10.31
CA GLY A 17 -0.88 -18.30 10.65
C GLY A 17 -2.03 -17.95 11.59
N THR A 18 -2.40 -16.67 11.68
CA THR A 18 -3.49 -16.18 12.54
C THR A 18 -4.88 -16.43 11.95
N GLY A 19 -4.96 -16.81 10.67
CA GLY A 19 -6.19 -16.88 9.89
C GLY A 19 -6.66 -15.51 9.38
N HIS A 20 -5.86 -14.46 9.55
CA HIS A 20 -6.18 -13.09 9.14
C HIS A 20 -5.35 -12.66 7.95
N HIS A 21 -5.92 -11.81 7.09
CA HIS A 21 -5.28 -11.31 5.88
C HIS A 21 -5.57 -9.81 5.72
N LEU A 22 -4.84 -9.15 4.82
CA LEU A 22 -5.17 -7.78 4.42
C LEU A 22 -6.58 -7.72 3.83
N THR A 23 -7.31 -6.63 4.06
CA THR A 23 -8.66 -6.44 3.51
C THR A 23 -8.61 -6.31 2.00
N ALA A 24 -7.58 -5.63 1.49
CA ALA A 24 -7.29 -5.51 0.07
C ALA A 24 -5.82 -5.17 -0.16
N ALA A 25 -5.30 -5.49 -1.35
CA ALA A 25 -3.93 -5.19 -1.73
C ALA A 25 -3.80 -4.96 -3.24
N ALA A 26 -2.78 -4.21 -3.66
CA ALA A 26 -2.48 -3.99 -5.06
C ALA A 26 -1.00 -3.66 -5.31
N ILE A 27 -0.58 -3.88 -6.56
CA ILE A 27 0.70 -3.42 -7.09
C ILE A 27 0.38 -2.50 -8.26
N ILE A 28 0.80 -1.24 -8.15
CA ILE A 28 0.46 -0.18 -9.10
C ILE A 28 1.76 0.48 -9.56
N GLY A 29 1.95 0.64 -10.86
CA GLY A 29 3.08 1.38 -11.41
C GLY A 29 3.06 2.85 -10.98
N HIS A 30 4.21 3.53 -11.00
CA HIS A 30 4.27 4.97 -10.68
C HIS A 30 3.44 5.84 -11.63
N ASP A 31 3.12 5.33 -12.82
CA ASP A 31 2.21 5.95 -13.80
C ASP A 31 0.72 5.75 -13.48
N GLY A 32 0.38 4.98 -12.44
CA GLY A 32 -0.97 4.62 -12.06
C GLY A 32 -1.53 3.38 -12.77
N SER A 33 -0.74 2.71 -13.60
CA SER A 33 -1.14 1.45 -14.23
C SER A 33 -1.26 0.34 -13.19
N VAL A 34 -2.41 -0.32 -13.12
CA VAL A 34 -2.63 -1.45 -12.20
C VAL A 34 -1.93 -2.70 -12.75
N TRP A 35 -0.90 -3.19 -12.06
CA TRP A 35 -0.18 -4.40 -12.46
C TRP A 35 -0.84 -5.66 -11.90
N ALA A 36 -1.36 -5.57 -10.67
CA ALA A 36 -2.18 -6.60 -10.03
C ALA A 36 -2.97 -6.00 -8.86
N GLN A 37 -4.11 -6.59 -8.54
CA GLN A 37 -4.92 -6.16 -7.39
C GLN A 37 -5.78 -7.30 -6.85
N SER A 38 -6.16 -7.24 -5.57
CA SER A 38 -7.17 -8.12 -4.99
C SER A 38 -8.56 -7.74 -5.50
N THR A 39 -9.51 -8.67 -5.44
CA THR A 39 -10.89 -8.43 -5.88
C THR A 39 -11.59 -7.31 -5.10
N SER A 40 -11.21 -7.14 -3.84
CA SER A 40 -11.72 -6.11 -2.93
C SER A 40 -11.01 -4.75 -3.05
N PHE A 41 -9.97 -4.64 -3.89
CA PHE A 41 -9.20 -3.40 -3.98
C PHE A 41 -10.04 -2.28 -4.60
N PRO A 42 -10.15 -1.11 -3.94
CA PRO A 42 -10.96 -0.02 -4.44
C PRO A 42 -10.33 0.60 -5.69
N GLN A 43 -11.16 1.10 -6.60
CA GLN A 43 -10.68 1.70 -7.85
C GLN A 43 -9.94 3.02 -7.58
N ILE A 44 -8.62 2.98 -7.68
CA ILE A 44 -7.75 4.14 -7.54
C ILE A 44 -7.87 5.08 -8.75
N LYS A 45 -7.81 6.39 -8.50
CA LYS A 45 -7.78 7.41 -9.56
C LYS A 45 -6.34 7.86 -9.83
N SER A 46 -6.05 8.26 -11.07
CA SER A 46 -4.72 8.76 -11.45
C SER A 46 -4.25 9.94 -10.57
N GLN A 47 -5.16 10.83 -10.16
CA GLN A 47 -4.80 11.93 -9.26
C GLN A 47 -4.35 11.43 -7.88
N GLU A 48 -4.99 10.39 -7.35
CA GLU A 48 -4.63 9.80 -6.05
C GLU A 48 -3.21 9.20 -6.12
N VAL A 49 -2.84 8.56 -7.23
CA VAL A 49 -1.47 8.08 -7.48
C VAL A 49 -0.48 9.24 -7.58
N SER A 50 -0.82 10.30 -8.32
CA SER A 50 0.04 11.49 -8.45
C SER A 50 0.32 12.15 -7.10
N ASP A 51 -0.70 12.28 -6.25
CA ASP A 51 -0.55 12.89 -4.92
C ASP A 51 0.31 12.00 -3.99
N ILE A 52 0.16 10.67 -4.07
CA ILE A 52 1.02 9.70 -3.36
C ILE A 52 2.47 9.80 -3.83
N MET A 53 2.71 9.82 -5.14
CA MET A 53 4.06 9.97 -5.70
C MET A 53 4.69 11.29 -5.27
N LYS A 54 3.91 12.37 -5.26
CA LYS A 54 4.39 13.67 -4.79
C LYS A 54 4.76 13.65 -3.30
N ASP A 55 4.06 12.92 -2.44
CA ASP A 55 4.44 12.78 -1.03
C ASP A 55 5.72 11.97 -0.83
N PHE A 56 6.00 11.00 -1.71
CA PHE A 56 7.31 10.34 -1.70
C PHE A 56 8.46 11.28 -2.10
N ASP A 57 8.22 12.20 -3.04
CA ASP A 57 9.23 13.15 -3.50
C ASP A 57 9.36 14.38 -2.57
N GLU A 58 8.25 14.79 -1.95
CA GLU A 58 8.11 15.90 -1.00
C GLU A 58 7.44 15.41 0.30
N PRO A 59 8.17 14.75 1.23
CA PRO A 59 7.61 14.18 2.45
C PRO A 59 6.76 15.18 3.24
N GLY A 60 5.48 14.85 3.46
CA GLY A 60 4.52 15.68 4.17
C GLY A 60 3.55 16.44 3.26
N HIS A 61 3.66 16.30 1.93
CA HIS A 61 2.70 16.82 0.96
C HIS A 61 1.25 16.45 1.28
N LEU A 62 1.00 15.19 1.68
CA LEU A 62 -0.34 14.68 1.99
C LEU A 62 -0.80 15.00 3.42
N ALA A 63 0.08 15.48 4.31
CA ALA A 63 -0.29 15.70 5.72
C ALA A 63 -1.44 16.73 5.91
N PRO A 64 -1.50 17.85 5.16
CA PRO A 64 -2.59 18.83 5.30
C PRO A 64 -3.93 18.36 4.73
N THR A 65 -3.92 17.59 3.64
CA THR A 65 -5.12 17.20 2.89
C THR A 65 -5.64 15.82 3.28
N GLY A 66 -4.74 14.93 3.71
CA GLY A 66 -4.95 13.50 3.94
C GLY A 66 -4.70 12.67 2.68
N LEU A 67 -4.41 11.39 2.90
CA LEU A 67 -4.26 10.42 1.81
C LEU A 67 -5.65 9.96 1.36
N HIS A 68 -5.92 10.00 0.05
CA HIS A 68 -7.21 9.60 -0.51
C HIS A 68 -7.06 8.35 -1.38
N LEU A 69 -8.00 7.42 -1.23
CA LEU A 69 -8.12 6.24 -2.09
C LEU A 69 -9.60 5.96 -2.36
N ALA A 70 -10.01 6.02 -3.62
CA ALA A 70 -11.40 5.91 -4.08
C ALA A 70 -12.38 6.79 -3.26
N GLY A 71 -11.96 8.02 -2.94
CA GLY A 71 -12.76 8.95 -2.14
C GLY A 71 -12.77 8.69 -0.62
N THR A 72 -12.13 7.61 -0.16
CA THR A 72 -11.88 7.41 1.28
C THR A 72 -10.66 8.20 1.71
N LYS A 73 -10.83 9.07 2.72
CA LYS A 73 -9.74 9.83 3.34
C LYS A 73 -9.13 9.04 4.51
N TYR A 74 -7.81 8.95 4.52
CA TYR A 74 -6.97 8.43 5.59
C TYR A 74 -6.15 9.58 6.18
N MET A 75 -6.05 9.61 7.51
CA MET A 75 -5.12 10.51 8.20
C MET A 75 -3.70 9.97 8.04
N VAL A 76 -2.80 10.79 7.49
CA VAL A 76 -1.39 10.42 7.35
C VAL A 76 -0.78 10.27 8.74
N ILE A 77 -0.08 9.16 8.97
CA ILE A 77 0.67 8.88 10.20
C ILE A 77 2.15 8.69 9.85
N GLN A 78 2.99 8.47 10.86
CA GLN A 78 4.44 8.33 10.67
C GLN A 78 4.79 7.19 9.69
N GLY A 79 5.30 7.58 8.53
CA GLY A 79 5.90 6.71 7.52
C GLY A 79 7.43 6.73 7.55
N GLU A 80 8.04 6.39 6.42
CA GLU A 80 9.47 6.52 6.17
C GLU A 80 9.68 7.45 4.95
N PRO A 81 10.34 8.60 5.12
CA PRO A 81 10.50 9.58 4.04
C PRO A 81 11.06 8.95 2.77
N GLY A 82 10.35 9.10 1.65
CA GLY A 82 10.74 8.57 0.35
C GLY A 82 10.54 7.06 0.15
N ALA A 83 10.16 6.30 1.19
CA ALA A 83 10.06 4.84 1.14
C ALA A 83 8.67 4.31 1.50
N VAL A 84 8.06 4.79 2.59
CA VAL A 84 6.79 4.26 3.11
C VAL A 84 5.84 5.39 3.49
N ILE A 85 4.61 5.31 3.00
CA ILE A 85 3.50 6.16 3.44
C ILE A 85 2.50 5.30 4.20
N ARG A 86 2.02 5.81 5.33
CA ARG A 86 1.05 5.12 6.19
C ARG A 86 -0.14 6.03 6.46
N GLY A 87 -1.35 5.47 6.41
CA GLY A 87 -2.60 6.17 6.64
C GLY A 87 -3.50 5.40 7.60
N LYS A 88 -4.27 6.12 8.43
CA LYS A 88 -5.21 5.55 9.39
C LYS A 88 -6.64 6.05 9.14
N LYS A 89 -7.62 5.16 9.27
CA LYS A 89 -9.06 5.47 9.24
C LYS A 89 -9.79 4.61 10.25
N GLY A 90 -10.18 5.19 11.39
CA GLY A 90 -10.82 4.45 12.48
C GLY A 90 -9.91 3.33 12.99
N SER A 91 -10.42 2.10 13.00
CA SER A 91 -9.69 0.88 13.34
C SER A 91 -8.83 0.32 12.20
N GLY A 92 -9.10 0.70 10.95
CA GLY A 92 -8.35 0.28 9.78
C GLY A 92 -7.30 1.29 9.32
N GLY A 93 -6.65 0.97 8.22
CA GLY A 93 -5.63 1.81 7.63
C GLY A 93 -5.07 1.27 6.32
N ILE A 94 -3.97 1.89 5.91
CA ILE A 94 -3.30 1.63 4.64
C ILE A 94 -1.80 1.84 4.80
N THR A 95 -1.03 0.94 4.20
CA THR A 95 0.42 1.08 4.05
C THR A 95 0.78 1.02 2.57
N ILE A 96 1.66 1.93 2.15
CA ILE A 96 2.13 2.04 0.77
C ILE A 96 3.65 2.05 0.79
N LYS A 97 4.28 1.07 0.14
CA LYS A 97 5.72 0.98 -0.02
C LYS A 97 6.10 1.33 -1.46
N LYS A 98 6.99 2.32 -1.63
CA LYS A 98 7.58 2.68 -2.93
C LYS A 98 8.70 1.69 -3.27
N THR A 99 8.70 1.20 -4.50
CA THR A 99 9.80 0.44 -5.12
C THR A 99 10.43 1.27 -6.25
N GLY A 100 11.37 0.70 -7.00
CA GLY A 100 12.00 1.38 -8.13
C GLY A 100 11.01 1.77 -9.24
N GLN A 101 9.95 0.98 -9.45
CA GLN A 101 9.01 1.14 -10.56
C GLN A 101 7.53 1.03 -10.15
N ALA A 102 7.24 0.59 -8.93
CA ALA A 102 5.88 0.35 -8.45
C ALA A 102 5.62 0.90 -7.04
N LEU A 103 4.36 0.83 -6.66
CA LEU A 103 3.79 1.10 -5.36
C LEU A 103 3.08 -0.17 -4.90
N VAL A 104 3.47 -0.69 -3.74
CA VAL A 104 2.83 -1.83 -3.10
C VAL A 104 1.85 -1.32 -2.06
N PHE A 105 0.56 -1.63 -2.24
CA PHE A 105 -0.53 -1.21 -1.37
C PHE A 105 -1.01 -2.36 -0.50
N GLY A 106 -1.23 -2.09 0.78
CA GLY A 106 -1.99 -2.96 1.68
C GLY A 106 -2.99 -2.17 2.50
N LEU A 107 -4.25 -2.61 2.47
CA LEU A 107 -5.33 -2.08 3.29
C LEU A 107 -5.67 -3.11 4.36
N TYR A 108 -5.96 -2.65 5.57
CA TYR A 108 -6.32 -3.51 6.68
C TYR A 108 -7.48 -2.93 7.49
N GLU A 109 -8.18 -3.83 8.18
CA GLU A 109 -9.17 -3.54 9.20
C GLU A 109 -8.95 -4.47 10.40
N GLU A 110 -9.63 -4.22 11.53
CA GLU A 110 -9.57 -5.11 12.68
C GLU A 110 -10.00 -6.55 12.29
N PRO A 111 -9.32 -7.59 12.82
CA PRO A 111 -8.32 -7.57 13.89
C PRO A 111 -6.87 -7.34 13.43
N VAL A 112 -6.63 -7.13 12.13
CA VAL A 112 -5.28 -6.89 11.61
C VAL A 112 -4.76 -5.55 12.11
N THR A 113 -3.55 -5.57 12.66
CA THR A 113 -2.91 -4.39 13.23
C THR A 113 -2.14 -3.59 12.18
N PRO A 114 -1.87 -2.29 12.41
CA PRO A 114 -1.01 -1.51 11.51
C PRO A 114 0.37 -2.14 11.31
N GLY A 115 0.95 -2.73 12.36
CA GLY A 115 2.26 -3.39 12.30
C GLY A 115 2.27 -4.63 11.41
N GLN A 116 1.20 -5.42 11.44
CA GLN A 116 1.03 -6.57 10.55
C GLN A 116 0.92 -6.14 9.09
N CYS A 117 0.16 -5.08 8.80
CA CYS A 117 0.07 -4.54 7.44
C CYS A 117 1.43 -4.04 6.94
N ASN A 118 2.14 -3.27 7.77
CA ASN A 118 3.50 -2.80 7.47
C ASN A 118 4.43 -3.94 7.10
N MET A 119 4.49 -4.98 7.94
CA MET A 119 5.37 -6.12 7.72
C MET A 119 5.12 -6.78 6.36
N VAL A 120 3.85 -7.04 6.00
CA VAL A 120 3.48 -7.71 4.76
C VAL A 120 3.85 -6.85 3.53
N VAL A 121 3.46 -5.58 3.55
CA VAL A 121 3.67 -4.66 2.43
C VAL A 121 5.15 -4.34 2.23
N GLU A 122 5.86 -4.04 3.31
CA GLU A 122 7.26 -3.64 3.27
C GLU A 122 8.16 -4.82 2.89
N ARG A 123 7.90 -6.04 3.39
CA ARG A 123 8.65 -7.25 2.99
C ARG A 123 8.58 -7.50 1.48
N LEU A 124 7.39 -7.39 0.88
CA LEU A 124 7.27 -7.56 -0.57
C LEU A 124 7.97 -6.42 -1.32
N GLY A 125 7.77 -5.17 -0.88
CA GLY A 125 8.39 -4.04 -1.55
C GLY A 125 9.91 -4.04 -1.47
N ASP A 126 10.51 -4.43 -0.35
CA ASP A 126 11.96 -4.60 -0.21
C ASP A 126 12.47 -5.71 -1.14
N TYR A 127 11.76 -6.85 -1.22
CA TYR A 127 12.09 -7.89 -2.19
C TYR A 127 12.05 -7.38 -3.64
N LEU A 128 11.05 -6.58 -4.02
CA LEU A 128 10.96 -6.01 -5.37
C LEU A 128 12.11 -5.03 -5.64
N VAL A 129 12.47 -4.19 -4.67
CA VAL A 129 13.62 -3.28 -4.76
C VAL A 129 14.92 -4.06 -4.97
N ASP A 130 15.12 -5.15 -4.23
CA ASP A 130 16.30 -6.03 -4.38
C ASP A 130 16.37 -6.69 -5.77
N GLN A 131 15.21 -6.92 -6.41
CA GLN A 131 15.14 -7.40 -7.80
C GLN A 131 15.33 -6.28 -8.84
N GLY A 132 15.53 -5.02 -8.43
CA GLY A 132 15.65 -3.86 -9.31
C GLY A 132 14.31 -3.35 -9.87
N LEU A 133 13.20 -3.67 -9.19
CA LEU A 133 11.83 -3.31 -9.53
C LEU A 133 11.26 -2.26 -8.57
#